data_AF-A0A662YQG6-F1
#
_entry.id   AF-A0A662YQG6-F1
#
_cell.length_a   1.000
_cell.length_b   1.000
_cell.length_c   1.000
_cell.angle_alpha   90.00
_cell.angle_beta   90.00
_cell.angle_gamma   90.00
#
_symmetry.space_group_name_H-M   'P 1'
#
loop_
_entity.id
_entity.type
_entity.pdbx_description
1 polymer ?
#
loop_
_entity_poly.entity_id
_entity_poly.type
_entity_poly.pdbx_seq_one_letter_code
_entity_poly.pdbx_strand_id
1 'polypeptide(L)'
;MWEAHRGIHVDQSELLCKEGCGYYGNPAWQGYCSKCWRKRNRSQPDQKRDTGPCPSVEGGKPLTFSKFEEKKSSEISRRVNTMKRLFGGSRTPPKRGSEPSDTQSVTSSAPQKSQPVDFTEFLKSLRKPSTQVLHRRCTAFLSNLESQRYLPVQKQSDLVQDFYQSIAGHFHSFPEEQSAPMMEHIEKLIMTRLYKWVFCPDSSDDEHRDLTLQRRIRALHWVTPQMLRVPVGEGRSEVNDHFLSAITAIIGMDAKRAPQDKLSCVFKCSQSIFTALASSNPEPANADDFLSGLIHVVLKANPPRLHSNMQYIIRFGLPHSLMAGESGYYFTNLCCAVTFIEKLNGLSLNLSPEQFEGYMQGRKPEERESPVSEPESEGLRLAKKNRELLGEIEKRQERVALGMREMEEELGKWVQSVHAQVQEIKAKAPLDVISTKS
;
A
#
# COMPACT_ATOMS: atom_id res chain seq x y z
N MET A 1 -23.43 -13.25 46.08
CA MET A 1 -22.22 -13.50 46.89
C MET A 1 -21.55 -14.76 46.35
N TRP A 2 -20.88 -14.66 45.19
CA TRP A 2 -20.27 -15.82 44.51
C TRP A 2 -18.97 -15.40 43.81
N GLU A 3 -17.90 -15.21 44.57
CA GLU A 3 -16.54 -15.16 44.03
C GLU A 3 -15.66 -16.14 44.81
N ALA A 4 -15.41 -17.30 44.20
CA ALA A 4 -14.40 -18.24 44.66
C ALA A 4 -13.46 -18.49 43.48
N HIS A 5 -12.38 -17.71 43.44
CA HIS A 5 -11.37 -17.79 42.38
C HIS A 5 -10.75 -19.19 42.35
N ARG A 6 -10.95 -19.95 41.26
CA ARG A 6 -10.12 -21.12 40.96
C ARG A 6 -8.77 -20.65 40.42
N GLY A 7 -7.91 -20.19 41.32
CA GLY A 7 -6.51 -19.90 40.99
C GLY A 7 -5.81 -21.17 40.56
N ILE A 8 -5.28 -21.20 39.33
CA ILE A 8 -4.38 -22.26 38.87
C ILE A 8 -3.03 -22.01 39.55
N HIS A 9 -2.81 -22.67 40.69
CA HIS A 9 -1.54 -22.63 41.41
C HIS A 9 -0.55 -23.58 40.72
N VAL A 10 0.24 -23.05 39.79
CA VAL A 10 1.43 -23.73 39.25
C VAL A 10 2.63 -23.24 40.03
N ASP A 11 3.37 -24.16 40.64
CA ASP A 11 4.57 -23.81 41.39
C ASP A 11 5.66 -23.32 40.41
N GLN A 12 6.41 -22.28 40.78
CA GLN A 12 7.38 -21.67 39.87
C GLN A 12 8.50 -22.66 39.49
N SER A 13 8.78 -23.67 40.33
CA SER A 13 9.73 -24.74 40.01
C SER A 13 9.26 -25.67 38.88
N GLU A 14 7.95 -25.86 38.69
CA GLU A 14 7.38 -26.71 37.62
C GLU A 14 7.50 -26.07 36.23
N LEU A 15 7.61 -24.73 36.17
CA LEU A 15 7.81 -23.97 34.93
C LEU A 15 9.29 -23.88 34.52
N LEU A 16 10.23 -24.17 35.42
CA LEU A 16 11.66 -24.06 35.13
C LEU A 16 12.18 -25.23 34.28
N CYS A 17 13.23 -24.97 33.52
CA CYS A 17 13.92 -25.97 32.71
C CYS A 17 14.46 -27.08 33.62
N LYS A 18 14.18 -28.34 33.25
CA LYS A 18 14.66 -29.54 33.97
C LYS A 18 16.19 -29.66 34.15
N GLU A 19 17.00 -28.89 33.43
CA GLU A 19 18.46 -28.78 33.66
C GLU A 19 18.84 -27.72 34.71
N GLY A 20 17.87 -27.13 35.45
CA GLY A 20 18.12 -26.14 36.51
C GLY A 20 18.73 -24.81 36.04
N CYS A 21 18.75 -24.54 34.73
CA CYS A 21 19.56 -23.47 34.15
C CYS A 21 19.00 -22.03 34.29
N GLY A 22 17.99 -21.81 35.15
CA GLY A 22 17.37 -20.49 35.38
C GLY A 22 16.44 -19.96 34.29
N TYR A 23 16.17 -20.74 33.24
CA TYR A 23 15.21 -20.40 32.17
C TYR A 23 13.98 -21.30 32.23
N TYR A 24 12.83 -20.82 31.77
CA TYR A 24 11.60 -21.61 31.70
C TYR A 24 11.69 -22.76 30.67
N GLY A 25 11.15 -23.92 31.04
CA GLY A 25 10.92 -25.06 30.16
C GLY A 25 9.56 -24.97 29.46
N ASN A 26 9.32 -25.81 28.46
CA ASN A 26 7.96 -25.97 27.91
C ASN A 26 7.60 -27.45 27.64
N PRO A 27 6.31 -27.82 27.61
CA PRO A 27 5.89 -29.21 27.39
C PRO A 27 6.30 -29.77 26.03
N ALA A 28 6.31 -28.95 24.98
CA ALA A 28 6.70 -29.35 23.61
C ALA A 28 8.18 -29.81 23.52
N TRP A 29 9.03 -29.36 24.44
CA TRP A 29 10.40 -29.80 24.64
C TRP A 29 10.57 -30.55 25.97
N GLN A 30 9.54 -31.30 26.39
CA GLN A 30 9.56 -32.20 27.55
C GLN A 30 9.93 -31.55 28.91
N GLY A 31 9.76 -30.24 29.05
CA GLY A 31 10.16 -29.45 30.23
C GLY A 31 11.57 -28.84 30.13
N TYR A 32 12.20 -28.84 28.96
CA TYR A 32 13.50 -28.19 28.73
C TYR A 32 13.34 -26.82 28.06
N CYS A 33 14.25 -25.88 28.35
CA CYS A 33 14.35 -24.64 27.60
C CYS A 33 15.02 -24.87 26.23
N SER A 34 14.84 -23.93 25.29
CA SER A 34 15.33 -24.06 23.89
C SER A 34 16.85 -24.29 23.78
N LYS A 35 17.64 -23.86 24.77
CA LYS A 35 19.10 -23.98 24.80
C LYS A 35 19.54 -25.36 25.28
N CYS A 36 18.94 -25.85 26.37
CA CYS A 36 19.20 -27.17 26.92
C CYS A 36 18.69 -28.29 25.99
N TRP A 37 17.49 -28.14 25.42
CA TRP A 37 16.95 -29.06 24.42
C TRP A 37 17.89 -29.26 23.23
N ARG A 38 18.39 -28.16 22.65
CA ARG A 38 19.37 -28.19 21.54
C ARG A 38 20.73 -28.76 21.94
N LYS A 39 21.17 -28.58 23.19
CA LYS A 39 22.41 -29.20 23.69
C LYS A 39 22.23 -30.72 23.77
N ARG A 40 21.13 -31.18 24.37
CA ARG A 40 20.78 -32.60 24.52
C ARG A 40 20.66 -33.33 23.18
N ASN A 41 19.91 -32.78 22.22
CA ASN A 41 19.78 -33.36 20.87
C ASN A 41 21.07 -33.35 20.04
N ARG A 42 22.09 -32.57 20.40
CA ARG A 42 23.43 -32.62 19.78
C ARG A 42 24.37 -33.63 20.44
N SER A 43 23.98 -34.20 21.58
CA SER A 43 24.81 -35.09 22.39
C SER A 43 24.30 -36.54 22.42
N GLN A 44 23.23 -36.86 21.70
CA GLN A 44 22.87 -38.26 21.41
C GLN A 44 23.48 -38.67 20.07
N PRO A 45 24.38 -39.68 20.03
CA PRO A 45 24.77 -40.34 18.79
C PRO A 45 23.67 -41.33 18.37
N ASP A 46 23.32 -41.32 17.07
CA ASP A 46 22.32 -42.21 16.49
C ASP A 46 22.65 -43.71 16.68
N GLN A 47 21.62 -44.52 16.97
CA GLN A 47 21.71 -45.98 16.87
C GLN A 47 20.73 -46.53 15.82
N LYS A 48 21.28 -46.90 14.65
CA LYS A 48 20.75 -47.86 13.64
C LYS A 48 19.48 -47.39 12.89
N ARG A 49 19.32 -47.49 11.56
CA ARG A 49 19.81 -48.43 10.51
C ARG A 49 19.89 -47.73 9.13
N ASP A 50 20.57 -48.18 8.07
CA ASP A 50 21.69 -49.14 7.89
C ASP A 50 22.29 -49.00 6.45
N THR A 51 23.50 -49.56 6.25
CA THR A 51 24.19 -49.91 4.97
C THR A 51 24.47 -48.85 3.87
N GLY A 52 25.77 -48.55 3.69
CA GLY A 52 26.34 -47.96 2.46
C GLY A 52 27.70 -47.27 2.71
N PRO A 53 28.87 -47.81 2.31
CA PRO A 53 30.17 -47.27 2.70
C PRO A 53 30.71 -46.17 1.76
N CYS A 54 31.25 -45.10 2.34
CA CYS A 54 32.17 -44.16 1.67
C CYS A 54 33.63 -44.45 2.06
N PRO A 55 34.59 -44.05 1.22
CA PRO A 55 35.94 -43.67 1.66
C PRO A 55 36.10 -42.13 1.74
N SER A 56 36.93 -41.68 2.68
CA SER A 56 37.29 -40.27 2.96
C SER A 56 38.19 -39.65 1.85
N VAL A 57 38.57 -38.36 1.89
CA VAL A 57 39.67 -37.80 2.73
C VAL A 57 39.69 -36.25 2.72
N GLU A 58 39.82 -35.68 3.92
CA GLU A 58 40.49 -34.44 4.40
C GLU A 58 40.42 -33.05 3.70
N GLY A 59 40.43 -31.99 4.54
CA GLY A 59 40.80 -30.61 4.17
C GLY A 59 40.00 -29.51 4.89
N GLY A 60 40.41 -29.06 6.08
CA GLY A 60 39.63 -28.11 6.89
C GLY A 60 40.19 -26.68 7.01
N LYS A 61 39.31 -25.70 7.32
CA LYS A 61 39.58 -24.43 8.04
C LYS A 61 38.25 -23.71 8.43
N PRO A 62 38.24 -22.73 9.35
CA PRO A 62 37.10 -22.51 10.25
C PRO A 62 36.03 -21.47 9.84
N LEU A 63 34.81 -21.75 10.34
CA LEU A 63 33.68 -20.88 10.68
C LEU A 63 33.72 -19.38 10.29
N THR A 64 32.79 -18.97 9.43
CA THR A 64 32.36 -17.57 9.27
C THR A 64 30.85 -17.39 9.46
N PHE A 65 30.47 -16.14 9.70
CA PHE A 65 29.19 -15.67 10.26
C PHE A 65 28.02 -15.76 9.26
N SER A 66 27.41 -16.95 9.08
CA SER A 66 26.30 -17.16 8.11
C SER A 66 25.09 -17.95 8.64
N LYS A 67 24.68 -17.70 9.89
CA LYS A 67 23.46 -18.31 10.49
C LYS A 67 22.51 -17.31 11.17
N PHE A 68 22.42 -16.11 10.61
CA PHE A 68 21.30 -15.18 10.85
C PHE A 68 20.38 -15.03 9.62
N GLU A 69 20.87 -15.31 8.41
CA GLU A 69 20.08 -15.20 7.17
C GLU A 69 19.03 -16.31 6.99
N GLU A 70 19.28 -17.52 7.51
CA GLU A 70 18.39 -18.69 7.33
C GLU A 70 16.94 -18.44 7.80
N LYS A 71 16.71 -17.58 8.80
CA LYS A 71 15.34 -17.32 9.29
C LYS A 71 14.56 -16.36 8.39
N LYS A 72 15.23 -15.37 7.79
CA LYS A 72 14.66 -14.45 6.77
C LYS A 72 14.44 -15.16 5.43
N SER A 73 15.29 -16.13 5.10
CA SER A 73 15.14 -17.00 3.94
C SER A 73 13.81 -17.78 3.94
N SER A 74 13.27 -18.16 5.11
CA SER A 74 12.00 -18.90 5.18
C SER A 74 10.75 -18.11 4.75
N GLU A 75 10.77 -16.78 4.85
CA GLU A 75 9.67 -15.90 4.41
C GLU A 75 9.79 -15.61 2.90
N ILE A 76 11.03 -15.38 2.44
CA ILE A 76 11.36 -15.26 1.01
C ILE A 76 11.02 -16.56 0.26
N SER A 77 11.34 -17.73 0.82
CA SER A 77 11.04 -19.04 0.23
C SER A 77 9.52 -19.28 0.06
N ARG A 78 8.68 -18.68 0.90
CA ARG A 78 7.21 -18.72 0.75
C ARG A 78 6.73 -17.83 -0.40
N ARG A 79 7.24 -16.58 -0.54
CA ARG A 79 7.02 -15.76 -1.77
C ARG A 79 7.49 -16.51 -3.02
N VAL A 80 8.62 -17.20 -2.93
CA VAL A 80 9.24 -17.96 -4.02
C VAL A 80 8.45 -19.22 -4.39
N ASN A 81 7.71 -19.88 -3.49
CA ASN A 81 6.89 -21.04 -3.88
C ASN A 81 5.66 -20.63 -4.72
N THR A 82 4.98 -19.54 -4.37
CA THR A 82 3.90 -18.98 -5.19
C THR A 82 4.44 -18.50 -6.55
N MET A 83 5.60 -17.84 -6.56
CA MET A 83 6.26 -17.41 -7.80
C MET A 83 6.84 -18.59 -8.63
N LYS A 84 7.35 -19.66 -8.03
CA LYS A 84 7.87 -20.84 -8.77
C LYS A 84 6.77 -21.62 -9.49
N ARG A 85 5.53 -21.59 -9.00
CA ARG A 85 4.38 -22.17 -9.71
C ARG A 85 3.92 -21.31 -10.90
N LEU A 86 4.35 -20.04 -10.95
CA LEU A 86 4.10 -19.11 -12.06
C LEU A 86 5.26 -19.16 -13.08
N PHE A 87 6.51 -18.94 -12.67
CA PHE A 87 7.69 -18.89 -13.57
C PHE A 87 8.26 -20.27 -13.96
N GLY A 88 7.41 -21.30 -14.03
CA GLY A 88 7.75 -22.72 -13.98
C GLY A 88 7.68 -23.52 -15.29
N GLY A 89 7.97 -22.92 -16.45
CA GLY A 89 8.44 -23.66 -17.63
C GLY A 89 7.44 -24.08 -18.73
N SER A 90 7.82 -23.76 -19.97
CA SER A 90 7.56 -24.60 -21.14
C SER A 90 8.82 -24.60 -22.02
N ARG A 91 9.24 -25.77 -22.51
CA ARG A 91 10.41 -25.93 -23.39
C ARG A 91 9.96 -26.01 -24.83
N THR A 92 10.44 -25.11 -25.68
CA THR A 92 10.22 -25.15 -27.13
C THR A 92 11.17 -26.16 -27.82
N PRO A 93 10.68 -27.00 -28.74
CA PRO A 93 11.53 -27.76 -29.67
C PRO A 93 11.95 -26.91 -30.90
N PRO A 94 13.02 -27.28 -31.62
CA PRO A 94 13.65 -26.40 -32.63
C PRO A 94 13.02 -26.48 -34.03
N LYS A 95 13.13 -25.38 -34.79
CA LYS A 95 12.76 -25.26 -36.22
C LYS A 95 13.67 -26.10 -37.14
N ARG A 96 13.11 -26.54 -38.28
CA ARG A 96 13.84 -26.88 -39.52
C ARG A 96 13.06 -26.43 -40.76
N GLY A 97 13.78 -25.93 -41.77
CA GLY A 97 13.45 -26.06 -43.21
C GLY A 97 12.36 -25.15 -43.81
N SER A 98 12.75 -24.31 -44.76
CA SER A 98 11.92 -23.76 -45.87
C SER A 98 11.64 -24.86 -46.93
N GLU A 99 10.79 -24.74 -47.97
CA GLU A 99 10.46 -23.60 -48.87
C GLU A 99 9.07 -23.84 -49.60
N PRO A 100 8.66 -23.25 -50.77
CA PRO A 100 7.50 -22.33 -50.81
C PRO A 100 6.33 -22.70 -51.78
N SER A 101 5.44 -21.71 -52.03
CA SER A 101 4.23 -21.68 -52.89
C SER A 101 2.96 -22.36 -52.32
N ASP A 102 1.74 -21.87 -52.57
CA ASP A 102 1.29 -21.06 -53.71
C ASP A 102 0.34 -19.89 -53.39
N THR A 103 0.11 -19.01 -54.38
CA THR A 103 -0.64 -17.75 -54.24
C THR A 103 -2.12 -17.91 -54.56
N GLN A 104 -3.02 -17.34 -53.75
CA GLN A 104 -4.33 -16.89 -54.25
C GLN A 104 -4.89 -15.70 -53.46
N SER A 105 -5.32 -14.67 -54.20
CA SER A 105 -5.74 -13.37 -53.70
C SER A 105 -7.22 -13.32 -53.33
N VAL A 106 -7.55 -12.83 -52.13
CA VAL A 106 -8.89 -12.29 -51.83
C VAL A 106 -8.77 -10.91 -51.19
N THR A 107 -9.61 -9.99 -51.64
CA THR A 107 -9.59 -8.55 -51.41
C THR A 107 -9.98 -8.15 -49.99
N SER A 108 -9.11 -7.35 -49.36
CA SER A 108 -9.42 -6.20 -48.49
C SER A 108 -10.76 -6.18 -47.73
N SER A 109 -10.70 -6.48 -46.43
CA SER A 109 -11.52 -5.80 -45.42
C SER A 109 -10.67 -5.55 -44.17
N ALA A 110 -10.71 -4.33 -43.64
CA ALA A 110 -9.92 -3.96 -42.47
C ALA A 110 -10.38 -4.73 -41.23
N PRO A 111 -9.47 -5.12 -40.31
CA PRO A 111 -9.88 -5.75 -39.05
C PRO A 111 -10.66 -4.72 -38.23
N GLN A 112 -11.97 -4.93 -38.11
CA GLN A 112 -12.78 -4.19 -37.15
C GLN A 112 -12.23 -4.48 -35.75
N LYS A 113 -11.75 -3.44 -35.07
CA LYS A 113 -11.41 -3.54 -33.64
C LYS A 113 -12.68 -3.96 -32.89
N SER A 114 -12.72 -5.22 -32.47
CA SER A 114 -13.77 -5.73 -31.60
C SER A 114 -13.77 -4.89 -30.33
N GLN A 115 -14.87 -4.18 -30.10
CA GLN A 115 -15.01 -3.44 -28.85
C GLN A 115 -15.02 -4.44 -27.68
N PRO A 116 -14.35 -4.14 -26.56
CA PRO A 116 -14.45 -4.99 -25.37
C PRO A 116 -15.92 -5.08 -24.97
N VAL A 117 -16.42 -6.31 -24.87
CA VAL A 117 -17.81 -6.60 -24.50
C VAL A 117 -18.10 -5.91 -23.16
N ASP A 118 -19.13 -5.07 -23.07
CA ASP A 118 -19.51 -4.45 -21.80
C ASP A 118 -19.86 -5.55 -20.77
N PHE A 119 -19.33 -5.42 -19.55
CA PHE A 119 -19.65 -6.30 -18.44
C PHE A 119 -21.16 -6.37 -18.18
N THR A 120 -21.92 -5.30 -18.44
CA THR A 120 -23.39 -5.32 -18.36
C THR A 120 -24.01 -6.26 -19.40
N GLU A 121 -23.50 -6.26 -20.63
CA GLU A 121 -23.92 -7.19 -21.68
C GLU A 121 -23.48 -8.63 -21.39
N PHE A 122 -22.30 -8.84 -20.79
CA PHE A 122 -21.92 -10.15 -20.25
C PHE A 122 -22.90 -10.64 -19.15
N LEU A 123 -23.28 -9.79 -18.19
CA LEU A 123 -24.24 -10.16 -17.15
C LEU A 123 -25.65 -10.44 -17.70
N LYS A 124 -26.04 -9.79 -18.81
CA LYS A 124 -27.25 -10.13 -19.57
C LYS A 124 -27.07 -11.46 -20.31
N SER A 125 -25.91 -11.69 -20.94
CA SER A 125 -25.62 -12.89 -21.70
C SER A 125 -25.66 -14.14 -20.82
N LEU A 126 -25.15 -14.09 -19.59
CA LEU A 126 -25.19 -15.18 -18.61
C LEU A 126 -26.61 -15.70 -18.28
N ARG A 127 -27.66 -14.90 -18.53
CA ARG A 127 -29.06 -15.29 -18.32
C ARG A 127 -29.63 -16.13 -19.47
N LYS A 128 -28.94 -16.23 -20.60
CA LYS A 128 -29.37 -16.99 -21.78
C LYS A 128 -29.29 -18.52 -21.50
N PRO A 129 -30.15 -19.34 -22.11
CA PRO A 129 -30.08 -20.80 -21.96
C PRO A 129 -28.71 -21.40 -22.30
N SER A 130 -28.05 -20.88 -23.35
CA SER A 130 -26.73 -21.32 -23.81
C SER A 130 -25.60 -21.11 -22.81
N THR A 131 -25.75 -20.21 -21.83
CA THR A 131 -24.73 -19.88 -20.82
C THR A 131 -25.12 -20.30 -19.41
N GLN A 132 -26.30 -20.94 -19.21
CA GLN A 132 -26.76 -21.32 -17.87
C GLN A 132 -25.78 -22.27 -17.16
N VAL A 133 -25.08 -23.15 -17.89
CA VAL A 133 -24.08 -24.05 -17.30
C VAL A 133 -22.95 -23.25 -16.63
N LEU A 134 -22.45 -22.22 -17.31
CA LEU A 134 -21.43 -21.32 -16.79
C LEU A 134 -21.95 -20.54 -15.56
N HIS A 135 -23.15 -19.96 -15.65
CA HIS A 135 -23.77 -19.25 -14.53
C HIS A 135 -23.93 -20.14 -13.30
N ARG A 136 -24.43 -21.38 -13.46
CA ARG A 136 -24.59 -22.37 -12.37
C ARG A 136 -23.24 -22.72 -11.74
N ARG A 137 -22.18 -22.91 -12.54
CA ARG A 137 -20.81 -23.17 -12.04
C ARG A 137 -20.28 -21.99 -11.21
N CYS A 138 -20.44 -20.76 -11.68
CA CYS A 138 -20.07 -19.56 -10.93
C CYS A 138 -20.86 -19.44 -9.61
N THR A 139 -22.18 -19.67 -9.62
CA THR A 139 -23.00 -19.62 -8.40
C THR A 139 -22.61 -20.70 -7.40
N ALA A 140 -22.44 -21.95 -7.84
CA ALA A 140 -22.04 -23.06 -6.98
C ALA A 140 -20.64 -22.83 -6.36
N PHE A 141 -19.69 -22.29 -7.14
CA PHE A 141 -18.36 -21.94 -6.64
C PHE A 141 -18.42 -20.86 -5.56
N LEU A 142 -19.19 -19.79 -5.78
CA LEU A 142 -19.38 -18.72 -4.79
C LEU A 142 -19.97 -19.26 -3.47
N SER A 143 -21.02 -20.09 -3.55
CA SER A 143 -21.63 -20.71 -2.37
C SER A 143 -20.67 -21.65 -1.62
N ASN A 144 -19.86 -22.43 -2.35
CA ASN A 144 -18.83 -23.27 -1.74
C ASN A 144 -17.78 -22.44 -1.01
N LEU A 145 -17.21 -21.40 -1.65
CA LEU A 145 -16.17 -20.59 -1.03
C LEU A 145 -16.69 -19.76 0.15
N GLU A 146 -17.95 -19.27 0.09
CA GLU A 146 -18.63 -18.62 1.22
C GLU A 146 -18.77 -19.57 2.42
N SER A 147 -19.12 -20.85 2.19
CA SER A 147 -19.14 -21.87 3.25
C SER A 147 -17.75 -22.18 3.83
N GLN A 148 -16.70 -22.01 3.03
CA GLN A 148 -15.31 -22.31 3.37
C GLN A 148 -14.49 -21.07 3.76
N ARG A 149 -15.15 -19.93 4.07
CA ARG A 149 -14.53 -18.63 4.37
C ARG A 149 -13.51 -18.61 5.51
N TYR A 150 -13.49 -19.63 6.36
CA TYR A 150 -12.55 -19.79 7.47
C TYR A 150 -11.24 -20.51 7.10
N LEU A 151 -11.12 -21.02 5.86
CA LEU A 151 -9.87 -21.58 5.39
C LEU A 151 -8.77 -20.50 5.34
N PRO A 152 -7.49 -20.83 5.57
CA PRO A 152 -6.39 -19.89 5.37
C PRO A 152 -6.43 -19.29 3.96
N VAL A 153 -6.13 -17.99 3.84
CA VAL A 153 -6.24 -17.25 2.57
C VAL A 153 -5.54 -17.91 1.38
N GLN A 154 -4.43 -18.63 1.62
CA GLN A 154 -3.73 -19.39 0.59
C GLN A 154 -4.59 -20.54 0.02
N LYS A 155 -5.34 -21.27 0.85
CA LYS A 155 -6.26 -22.31 0.36
C LYS A 155 -7.45 -21.71 -0.39
N GLN A 156 -7.94 -20.53 0.03
CA GLN A 156 -8.97 -19.82 -0.71
C GLN A 156 -8.45 -19.35 -2.09
N SER A 157 -7.19 -18.91 -2.16
CA SER A 157 -6.48 -18.58 -3.40
C SER A 157 -6.35 -19.80 -4.31
N ASP A 158 -5.86 -20.94 -3.80
CA ASP A 158 -5.77 -22.18 -4.59
C ASP A 158 -7.13 -22.60 -5.16
N LEU A 159 -8.22 -22.58 -4.36
CA LEU A 159 -9.58 -22.87 -4.85
C LEU A 159 -10.06 -21.92 -5.95
N VAL A 160 -9.71 -20.63 -5.90
CA VAL A 160 -10.03 -19.64 -6.96
C VAL A 160 -9.21 -19.91 -8.23
N GLN A 161 -7.93 -20.26 -8.10
CA GLN A 161 -7.08 -20.58 -9.24
C GLN A 161 -7.49 -21.91 -9.91
N ASP A 162 -7.83 -22.94 -9.13
CA ASP A 162 -8.38 -24.21 -9.63
C ASP A 162 -9.71 -23.96 -10.36
N PHE A 163 -10.57 -23.07 -9.85
CA PHE A 163 -11.79 -22.65 -10.52
C PHE A 163 -11.49 -21.94 -11.86
N TYR A 164 -10.54 -21.00 -11.91
CA TYR A 164 -10.16 -20.36 -13.18
C TYR A 164 -9.63 -21.37 -14.19
N GLN A 165 -8.80 -22.34 -13.78
CA GLN A 165 -8.30 -23.39 -14.68
C GLN A 165 -9.45 -24.29 -15.18
N SER A 166 -10.36 -24.68 -14.29
CA SER A 166 -11.56 -25.47 -14.62
C SER A 166 -12.50 -24.75 -15.59
N ILE A 167 -12.58 -23.42 -15.51
CA ILE A 167 -13.39 -22.58 -16.40
C ILE A 167 -12.67 -22.33 -17.72
N ALA A 168 -11.36 -22.05 -17.71
CA ALA A 168 -10.56 -21.90 -18.93
C ALA A 168 -10.61 -23.16 -19.81
N GLY A 169 -10.61 -24.36 -19.20
CA GLY A 169 -10.81 -25.62 -19.92
C GLY A 169 -12.15 -25.74 -20.66
N HIS A 170 -13.19 -25.01 -20.24
CA HIS A 170 -14.47 -24.92 -20.96
C HIS A 170 -14.37 -24.06 -22.23
N PHE A 171 -13.41 -23.14 -22.27
CA PHE A 171 -13.16 -22.25 -23.41
C PHE A 171 -12.03 -22.72 -24.33
N HIS A 172 -11.47 -23.91 -24.13
CA HIS A 172 -10.34 -24.41 -24.92
C HIS A 172 -10.59 -24.49 -26.44
N SER A 173 -11.85 -24.67 -26.85
CA SER A 173 -12.27 -24.69 -28.27
C SER A 173 -12.53 -23.29 -28.87
N PHE A 174 -12.33 -22.21 -28.12
CA PHE A 174 -12.57 -20.83 -28.57
C PHE A 174 -11.23 -20.11 -28.80
N PRO A 175 -11.15 -19.18 -29.78
CA PRO A 175 -9.98 -18.32 -29.95
C PRO A 175 -9.64 -17.53 -28.69
N GLU A 176 -8.35 -17.30 -28.44
CA GLU A 176 -7.86 -16.56 -27.26
C GLU A 176 -8.46 -15.15 -27.15
N GLU A 177 -8.63 -14.48 -28.29
CA GLU A 177 -9.30 -13.16 -28.42
C GLU A 177 -10.72 -13.12 -27.85
N GLN A 178 -11.43 -14.26 -27.82
CA GLN A 178 -12.78 -14.38 -27.28
C GLN A 178 -12.78 -14.92 -25.85
N SER A 179 -11.84 -15.82 -25.52
CA SER A 179 -11.77 -16.44 -24.20
C SER A 179 -11.13 -15.53 -23.14
N ALA A 180 -10.14 -14.70 -23.49
CA ALA A 180 -9.50 -13.80 -22.52
C ALA A 180 -10.48 -12.74 -21.96
N PRO A 181 -11.23 -11.96 -22.76
CA PRO A 181 -12.25 -11.04 -22.23
C PRO A 181 -13.35 -11.77 -21.44
N MET A 182 -13.68 -13.02 -21.82
CA MET A 182 -14.65 -13.82 -21.09
C MET A 182 -14.13 -14.22 -19.70
N MET A 183 -12.86 -14.63 -19.59
CA MET A 183 -12.20 -14.93 -18.33
C MET A 183 -12.09 -13.69 -17.43
N GLU A 184 -11.75 -12.54 -17.99
CA GLU A 184 -11.74 -11.25 -17.26
C GLU A 184 -13.13 -10.95 -16.68
N HIS A 185 -14.21 -11.05 -17.45
CA HIS A 185 -15.56 -10.85 -16.93
C HIS A 185 -15.96 -11.85 -15.83
N ILE A 186 -15.45 -13.08 -15.87
CA ILE A 186 -15.67 -14.09 -14.83
C ILE A 186 -14.88 -13.74 -13.56
N GLU A 187 -13.61 -13.33 -13.68
CA GLU A 187 -12.82 -12.78 -12.55
C GLU A 187 -13.57 -11.60 -11.91
N LYS A 188 -14.08 -10.67 -12.72
CA LYS A 188 -14.82 -9.49 -12.26
C LYS A 188 -16.09 -9.86 -11.49
N LEU A 189 -16.87 -10.80 -12.00
CA LEU A 189 -18.08 -11.32 -11.34
C LEU A 189 -17.75 -11.98 -9.99
N ILE A 190 -16.82 -12.93 -10.01
CA ILE A 190 -16.47 -13.73 -8.83
C ILE A 190 -15.82 -12.86 -7.76
N MET A 191 -14.76 -12.13 -8.12
CA MET A 191 -13.99 -11.36 -7.16
C MET A 191 -14.74 -10.17 -6.58
N THR A 192 -15.67 -9.55 -7.34
CA THR A 192 -16.56 -8.50 -6.80
C THR A 192 -17.49 -9.02 -5.70
N ARG A 193 -17.91 -10.29 -5.78
CA ARG A 193 -18.71 -10.95 -4.73
C ARG A 193 -17.85 -11.39 -3.56
N LEU A 194 -16.69 -11.98 -3.85
CA LEU A 194 -15.80 -12.52 -2.83
C LEU A 194 -15.07 -11.46 -1.99
N TYR A 195 -14.78 -10.28 -2.56
CA TYR A 195 -13.91 -9.23 -2.01
C TYR A 195 -14.00 -9.04 -0.48
N LYS A 196 -15.23 -8.99 0.07
CA LYS A 196 -15.50 -8.79 1.51
C LYS A 196 -15.00 -9.89 2.46
N TRP A 197 -14.56 -11.04 1.94
CA TRP A 197 -14.01 -12.16 2.72
C TRP A 197 -12.52 -12.43 2.45
N VAL A 198 -12.01 -12.04 1.28
CA VAL A 198 -10.67 -12.41 0.80
C VAL A 198 -9.68 -11.24 0.72
N PHE A 199 -10.15 -10.00 0.78
CA PHE A 199 -9.29 -8.81 0.81
C PHE A 199 -8.95 -8.44 2.26
N CYS A 200 -7.66 -8.32 2.59
CA CYS A 200 -7.15 -8.06 3.95
C CYS A 200 -7.83 -8.93 5.03
N PRO A 201 -7.79 -10.28 4.93
CA PRO A 201 -8.50 -11.14 5.86
C PRO A 201 -7.78 -11.26 7.20
N ASP A 202 -8.53 -11.26 8.30
CA ASP A 202 -8.06 -11.39 9.70
C ASP A 202 -7.13 -12.60 9.96
N SER A 203 -7.15 -13.60 9.07
CA SER A 203 -6.28 -14.78 9.09
C SER A 203 -4.84 -14.55 8.59
N SER A 204 -4.50 -13.33 8.15
CA SER A 204 -3.20 -12.96 7.56
C SER A 204 -2.57 -11.76 8.29
N ASP A 205 -1.30 -11.50 8.03
CA ASP A 205 -0.59 -10.31 8.53
C ASP A 205 -0.75 -9.07 7.64
N ASP A 206 -1.61 -9.12 6.61
CA ASP A 206 -1.72 -8.10 5.56
C ASP A 206 -1.94 -6.69 6.14
N GLU A 207 -2.83 -6.51 7.12
CA GLU A 207 -3.09 -5.22 7.80
C GLU A 207 -1.84 -4.70 8.54
N HIS A 208 -1.13 -5.59 9.24
CA HIS A 208 0.08 -5.20 9.97
C HIS A 208 1.18 -4.74 9.01
N ARG A 209 1.28 -5.40 7.83
CA ARG A 209 2.21 -5.00 6.77
C ARG A 209 1.80 -3.70 6.10
N ASP A 210 0.50 -3.47 5.90
CA ASP A 210 -0.04 -2.20 5.41
C ASP A 210 0.31 -1.03 6.35
N LEU A 211 0.07 -1.18 7.65
CA LEU A 211 0.40 -0.15 8.64
C LEU A 211 1.91 0.11 8.71
N THR A 212 2.72 -0.94 8.62
CA THR A 212 4.19 -0.82 8.59
C THR A 212 4.67 -0.09 7.33
N LEU A 213 4.16 -0.47 6.16
CA LEU A 213 4.52 0.15 4.88
C LEU A 213 4.04 1.61 4.80
N GLN A 214 2.83 1.91 5.27
CA GLN A 214 2.29 3.28 5.28
C GLN A 214 3.11 4.20 6.20
N ARG A 215 3.50 3.73 7.40
CA ARG A 215 4.40 4.46 8.31
C ARG A 215 5.77 4.68 7.68
N ARG A 216 6.30 3.65 7.01
CA ARG A 216 7.58 3.70 6.30
C ARG A 216 7.59 4.73 5.17
N ILE A 217 6.57 4.73 4.31
CA ILE A 217 6.41 5.74 3.25
C ILE A 217 6.28 7.15 3.86
N ARG A 218 5.45 7.31 4.90
CA ARG A 218 5.27 8.60 5.59
C ARG A 218 6.59 9.17 6.15
N ALA A 219 7.45 8.31 6.72
CA ALA A 219 8.75 8.71 7.24
C ALA A 219 9.77 9.10 6.14
N LEU A 220 9.52 8.71 4.88
CA LEU A 220 10.34 9.01 3.71
C LEU A 220 9.78 10.15 2.84
N HIS A 221 8.78 10.90 3.33
CA HIS A 221 8.13 11.96 2.55
C HIS A 221 9.09 13.08 2.11
N TRP A 222 10.19 13.28 2.84
CA TRP A 222 11.26 14.25 2.56
C TRP A 222 12.09 13.91 1.31
N VAL A 223 12.02 12.69 0.78
CA VAL A 223 12.78 12.29 -0.42
C VAL A 223 12.31 13.09 -1.64
N THR A 224 13.27 13.68 -2.36
CA THR A 224 13.03 14.50 -3.56
C THR A 224 13.19 13.68 -4.85
N PRO A 225 12.66 14.14 -6.00
CA PRO A 225 12.92 13.51 -7.31
C PRO A 225 14.41 13.39 -7.61
N GLN A 226 15.19 14.43 -7.29
CA GLN A 226 16.63 14.52 -7.58
C GLN A 226 17.44 13.47 -6.80
N MET A 227 17.10 13.20 -5.54
CA MET A 227 17.73 12.12 -4.73
C MET A 227 17.51 10.72 -5.34
N LEU A 228 16.39 10.53 -6.04
CA LEU A 228 16.04 9.31 -6.76
C LEU A 228 16.50 9.32 -8.22
N ARG A 229 17.16 10.39 -8.69
CA ARG A 229 17.56 10.61 -10.08
C ARG A 229 16.40 10.51 -11.09
N VAL A 230 15.18 10.87 -10.69
CA VAL A 230 14.05 10.94 -11.63
C VAL A 230 14.33 12.08 -12.61
N PRO A 231 14.33 11.85 -13.94
CA PRO A 231 14.73 12.87 -14.91
C PRO A 231 13.56 13.81 -15.22
N VAL A 232 13.14 14.58 -14.20
CA VAL A 232 12.06 15.56 -14.27
C VAL A 232 12.63 16.93 -14.63
N GLY A 233 12.13 17.56 -15.69
CA GLY A 233 12.49 18.93 -16.02
C GLY A 233 11.85 19.91 -15.02
N GLU A 234 12.66 20.70 -14.31
CA GLU A 234 12.15 21.64 -13.31
C GLU A 234 11.22 22.70 -13.94
N GLY A 235 10.05 22.90 -13.33
CA GLY A 235 9.16 24.04 -13.62
C GLY A 235 8.09 23.86 -14.70
N ARG A 236 7.93 22.69 -15.35
CA ARG A 236 6.83 22.46 -16.32
C ARG A 236 5.53 22.01 -15.65
N SER A 237 4.48 22.84 -15.69
CA SER A 237 3.17 22.53 -15.07
C SER A 237 2.59 21.20 -15.57
N GLU A 238 2.65 20.95 -16.87
CA GLU A 238 2.12 19.74 -17.53
C GLU A 238 2.74 18.45 -16.97
N VAL A 239 4.02 18.48 -16.61
CA VAL A 239 4.73 17.32 -16.04
C VAL A 239 4.21 17.01 -14.63
N ASN A 240 3.93 18.04 -13.82
CA ASN A 240 3.30 17.87 -12.51
C ASN A 240 1.87 17.31 -12.63
N ASP A 241 1.10 17.75 -13.63
CA ASP A 241 -0.26 17.23 -13.86
C ASP A 241 -0.25 15.74 -14.22
N HIS A 242 0.73 15.28 -15.01
CA HIS A 242 0.92 13.86 -15.28
C HIS A 242 1.33 13.06 -14.02
N PHE A 243 2.23 13.58 -13.19
CA PHE A 243 2.54 12.93 -11.90
C PHE A 243 1.34 12.91 -10.95
N LEU A 244 0.51 13.96 -10.91
CA LEU A 244 -0.72 14.00 -10.13
C LEU A 244 -1.77 13.00 -10.63
N SER A 245 -1.87 12.82 -11.95
CA SER A 245 -2.65 11.75 -12.57
C SER A 245 -2.16 10.36 -12.14
N ALA A 246 -0.85 10.13 -12.12
CA ALA A 246 -0.25 8.87 -11.65
C ALA A 246 -0.56 8.59 -10.17
N ILE A 247 -0.39 9.59 -9.30
CA ILE A 247 -0.75 9.56 -7.88
C ILE A 247 -2.24 9.22 -7.70
N THR A 248 -3.11 9.87 -8.46
CA THR A 248 -4.57 9.64 -8.41
C THR A 248 -4.93 8.22 -8.85
N ALA A 249 -4.30 7.72 -9.91
CA ALA A 249 -4.52 6.37 -10.42
C ALA A 249 -4.12 5.29 -9.41
N ILE A 250 -2.95 5.41 -8.76
CA ILE A 250 -2.47 4.42 -7.79
C ILE A 250 -3.25 4.47 -6.46
N ILE A 251 -3.69 5.66 -6.01
CA ILE A 251 -4.61 5.78 -4.85
C ILE A 251 -5.96 5.12 -5.18
N GLY A 252 -6.48 5.36 -6.39
CA GLY A 252 -7.75 4.80 -6.87
C GLY A 252 -7.79 3.27 -6.98
N MET A 253 -6.65 2.59 -6.91
CA MET A 253 -6.54 1.12 -6.89
C MET A 253 -7.34 0.50 -5.74
N ASP A 254 -7.29 1.10 -4.54
CA ASP A 254 -7.91 0.53 -3.35
C ASP A 254 -9.45 0.46 -3.45
N ALA A 255 -10.06 1.44 -4.12
CA ALA A 255 -11.51 1.51 -4.36
C ALA A 255 -12.03 0.44 -5.34
N LYS A 256 -11.16 -0.27 -6.08
CA LYS A 256 -11.56 -1.34 -7.01
C LYS A 256 -11.75 -2.67 -6.29
N ARG A 257 -12.63 -3.55 -6.79
CA ARG A 257 -12.87 -4.87 -6.20
C ARG A 257 -12.26 -6.03 -6.99
N ALA A 258 -12.34 -6.00 -8.32
CA ALA A 258 -11.72 -7.03 -9.16
C ALA A 258 -10.20 -6.79 -9.30
N PRO A 259 -9.37 -7.85 -9.30
CA PRO A 259 -7.93 -7.75 -9.56
C PRO A 259 -7.60 -7.03 -10.87
N GLN A 260 -8.28 -7.32 -11.99
CA GLN A 260 -8.08 -6.62 -13.27
C GLN A 260 -8.31 -5.10 -13.18
N ASP A 261 -9.30 -4.65 -12.39
CA ASP A 261 -9.60 -3.23 -12.21
C ASP A 261 -8.50 -2.55 -11.39
N LYS A 262 -7.87 -3.30 -10.46
CA LYS A 262 -6.68 -2.84 -9.71
C LYS A 262 -5.45 -2.77 -10.61
N LEU A 263 -5.19 -3.80 -11.43
CA LEU A 263 -4.13 -3.79 -12.44
C LEU A 263 -4.31 -2.62 -13.44
N SER A 264 -5.55 -2.32 -13.83
CA SER A 264 -5.88 -1.16 -14.68
C SER A 264 -5.52 0.18 -14.03
N CYS A 265 -5.60 0.29 -12.69
CA CYS A 265 -5.11 1.46 -11.95
C CYS A 265 -3.58 1.55 -11.95
N VAL A 266 -2.87 0.42 -11.80
CA VAL A 266 -1.41 0.36 -11.92
C VAL A 266 -0.96 0.74 -13.33
N PHE A 267 -1.60 0.19 -14.36
CA PHE A 267 -1.34 0.50 -15.78
C PHE A 267 -1.52 1.99 -16.07
N LYS A 268 -2.62 2.61 -15.63
CA LYS A 268 -2.86 4.06 -15.78
C LYS A 268 -1.83 4.91 -15.05
N CYS A 269 -1.42 4.50 -13.85
CA CYS A 269 -0.33 5.14 -13.13
C CYS A 269 0.97 5.10 -13.95
N SER A 270 1.33 3.93 -14.48
CA SER A 270 2.53 3.75 -15.29
C SER A 270 2.49 4.56 -16.59
N GLN A 271 1.37 4.57 -17.32
CA GLN A 271 1.21 5.42 -18.51
C GLN A 271 1.42 6.90 -18.19
N SER A 272 0.79 7.41 -17.12
CA SER A 272 0.97 8.81 -16.71
C SER A 272 2.42 9.14 -16.35
N ILE A 273 3.17 8.20 -15.76
CA ILE A 273 4.62 8.34 -15.53
C ILE A 273 5.38 8.42 -16.86
N PHE A 274 5.13 7.52 -17.82
CA PHE A 274 5.80 7.57 -19.13
C PHE A 274 5.51 8.89 -19.87
N THR A 275 4.28 9.41 -19.81
CA THR A 275 3.96 10.73 -20.38
C THR A 275 4.71 11.85 -19.67
N ALA A 276 4.80 11.85 -18.34
CA ALA A 276 5.57 12.84 -17.57
C ALA A 276 7.07 12.85 -17.96
N LEU A 277 7.66 11.67 -18.14
CA LEU A 277 9.07 11.51 -18.50
C LEU A 277 9.35 11.92 -19.96
N ALA A 278 8.46 11.56 -20.90
CA ALA A 278 8.54 11.95 -22.30
C ALA A 278 8.32 13.46 -22.52
N SER A 279 7.52 14.13 -21.69
CA SER A 279 7.40 15.60 -21.69
C SER A 279 8.60 16.32 -21.05
N SER A 280 9.47 15.59 -20.35
CA SER A 280 10.67 16.11 -19.68
C SER A 280 11.93 15.95 -20.53
N ASN A 281 12.09 14.84 -21.27
CA ASN A 281 13.29 14.54 -22.05
C ASN A 281 12.94 14.14 -23.50
N PRO A 282 13.79 14.49 -24.50
CA PRO A 282 13.58 14.10 -25.89
C PRO A 282 13.85 12.61 -26.16
N GLU A 283 14.58 11.93 -25.27
CA GLU A 283 14.85 10.49 -25.39
C GLU A 283 13.76 9.65 -24.70
N PRO A 284 13.39 8.48 -25.24
CA PRO A 284 12.45 7.57 -24.60
C PRO A 284 12.96 7.11 -23.23
N ALA A 285 12.12 7.25 -22.20
CA ALA A 285 12.44 6.83 -20.84
C ALA A 285 12.82 5.34 -20.77
N ASN A 286 13.95 5.04 -20.14
CA ASN A 286 14.40 3.68 -19.92
C ASN A 286 13.71 3.05 -18.68
N ALA A 287 14.04 1.79 -18.39
CA ALA A 287 13.43 1.06 -17.28
C ALA A 287 13.80 1.61 -15.88
N ASP A 288 15.00 2.17 -15.72
CA ASP A 288 15.46 2.76 -14.46
C ASP A 288 14.83 4.15 -14.24
N ASP A 289 14.66 4.95 -15.30
CA ASP A 289 13.93 6.23 -15.26
C ASP A 289 12.48 6.01 -14.81
N PHE A 290 11.83 5.02 -15.43
CA PHE A 290 10.46 4.61 -15.10
C PHE A 290 10.35 4.10 -13.66
N LEU A 291 11.25 3.20 -13.23
CA LEU A 291 11.23 2.66 -11.88
C LEU A 291 11.46 3.75 -10.82
N SER A 292 12.38 4.68 -11.08
CA SER A 292 12.64 5.84 -10.21
C SER A 292 11.42 6.76 -10.12
N GLY A 293 10.77 7.06 -11.25
CA GLY A 293 9.51 7.80 -11.29
C GLY A 293 8.37 7.09 -10.55
N LEU A 294 8.28 5.76 -10.66
CA LEU A 294 7.28 4.95 -9.93
C LEU A 294 7.54 4.93 -8.42
N ILE A 295 8.81 4.82 -7.98
CA ILE A 295 9.18 4.94 -6.57
C ILE A 295 8.79 6.33 -6.03
N HIS A 296 9.06 7.39 -6.79
CA HIS A 296 8.68 8.75 -6.42
C HIS A 296 7.15 8.90 -6.28
N VAL A 297 6.37 8.42 -7.26
CA VAL A 297 4.90 8.43 -7.20
C VAL A 297 4.37 7.66 -6.00
N VAL A 298 4.89 6.46 -5.70
CA VAL A 298 4.45 5.68 -4.53
C VAL A 298 4.80 6.40 -3.22
N LEU A 299 5.97 7.05 -3.13
CA LEU A 299 6.38 7.82 -1.95
C LEU A 299 5.50 9.05 -1.71
N LYS A 300 5.11 9.78 -2.77
CA LYS A 300 4.23 10.96 -2.65
C LYS A 300 2.75 10.58 -2.49
N ALA A 301 2.29 9.50 -3.12
CA ALA A 301 0.90 9.04 -3.03
C ALA A 301 0.56 8.38 -1.67
N ASN A 302 1.51 7.65 -1.07
CA ASN A 302 1.29 6.76 0.07
C ASN A 302 -0.01 5.93 -0.02
N PRO A 303 -0.14 5.05 -1.05
CA PRO A 303 -1.42 4.43 -1.39
C PRO A 303 -2.05 3.64 -0.22
N PRO A 304 -3.37 3.77 0.01
CA PRO A 304 -4.03 3.07 1.10
C PRO A 304 -3.99 1.55 0.88
N ARG A 305 -3.72 0.81 1.96
CA ARG A 305 -3.70 -0.66 2.00
C ARG A 305 -2.85 -1.30 0.89
N LEU A 306 -1.70 -0.69 0.55
CA LEU A 306 -0.88 -1.06 -0.60
C LEU A 306 -0.41 -2.53 -0.57
N HIS A 307 -0.01 -3.05 0.60
CA HIS A 307 0.36 -4.45 0.76
C HIS A 307 -0.82 -5.38 0.51
N SER A 308 -1.98 -5.13 1.14
CA SER A 308 -3.21 -5.91 0.90
C SER A 308 -3.61 -5.90 -0.57
N ASN A 309 -3.53 -4.74 -1.24
CA ASN A 309 -3.83 -4.61 -2.66
C ASN A 309 -2.93 -5.48 -3.53
N MET A 310 -1.62 -5.44 -3.30
CA MET A 310 -0.66 -6.27 -4.04
C MET A 310 -0.85 -7.76 -3.75
N GLN A 311 -1.03 -8.15 -2.50
CA GLN A 311 -1.27 -9.54 -2.11
C GLN A 311 -2.57 -10.09 -2.69
N TYR A 312 -3.64 -9.28 -2.69
CA TYR A 312 -4.92 -9.64 -3.28
C TYR A 312 -4.80 -9.90 -4.79
N ILE A 313 -4.07 -9.04 -5.52
CA ILE A 313 -3.76 -9.23 -6.94
C ILE A 313 -2.99 -10.54 -7.15
N ILE A 314 -1.91 -10.78 -6.39
CA ILE A 314 -1.07 -11.99 -6.49
C ILE A 314 -1.87 -13.28 -6.22
N ARG A 315 -2.79 -13.26 -5.25
CA ARG A 315 -3.56 -14.43 -4.81
C ARG A 315 -4.74 -14.76 -5.72
N PHE A 316 -5.42 -13.74 -6.26
CA PHE A 316 -6.75 -13.91 -6.87
C PHE A 316 -6.88 -13.36 -8.30
N GLY A 317 -5.86 -12.70 -8.82
CA GLY A 317 -5.81 -12.29 -10.23
C GLY A 317 -5.66 -13.48 -11.17
N LEU A 318 -6.12 -13.30 -12.41
CA LEU A 318 -5.90 -14.25 -13.50
C LEU A 318 -4.39 -14.41 -13.79
N PRO A 319 -3.85 -15.64 -13.91
CA PRO A 319 -2.43 -15.86 -14.13
C PRO A 319 -1.88 -15.19 -15.41
N HIS A 320 -2.63 -15.21 -16.52
CA HIS A 320 -2.18 -14.61 -17.77
C HIS A 320 -2.03 -13.07 -17.67
N SER A 321 -2.94 -12.39 -16.97
CA SER A 321 -2.88 -10.93 -16.73
C SER A 321 -1.71 -10.50 -15.84
N LEU A 322 -1.11 -11.43 -15.09
CA LEU A 322 0.06 -11.22 -14.23
C LEU A 322 1.38 -11.66 -14.87
N MET A 323 1.34 -12.70 -15.70
CA MET A 323 2.52 -13.33 -16.30
C MET A 323 2.86 -12.83 -17.71
N ALA A 324 1.90 -12.20 -18.40
CA ALA A 324 2.06 -11.74 -19.77
C ALA A 324 1.57 -10.29 -19.94
N GLY A 325 2.09 -9.63 -20.98
CA GLY A 325 1.69 -8.27 -21.36
C GLY A 325 2.16 -7.16 -20.41
N GLU A 326 1.74 -5.94 -20.73
CA GLU A 326 2.18 -4.70 -20.08
C GLU A 326 1.74 -4.62 -18.61
N SER A 327 0.53 -5.10 -18.30
CA SER A 327 -0.02 -5.15 -16.93
C SER A 327 0.86 -5.95 -15.96
N GLY A 328 1.37 -7.11 -16.38
CA GLY A 328 2.29 -7.93 -15.58
C GLY A 328 3.63 -7.24 -15.35
N TYR A 329 4.17 -6.57 -16.37
CA TYR A 329 5.39 -5.78 -16.27
C TYR A 329 5.24 -4.60 -15.29
N TYR A 330 4.18 -3.81 -15.40
CA TYR A 330 3.96 -2.67 -14.49
C TYR A 330 3.67 -3.11 -13.05
N PHE A 331 2.91 -4.20 -12.86
CA PHE A 331 2.70 -4.77 -11.52
C PHE A 331 4.00 -5.31 -10.90
N THR A 332 4.86 -5.93 -11.70
CA THR A 332 6.20 -6.37 -11.26
C THR A 332 7.06 -5.18 -10.84
N ASN A 333 7.06 -4.08 -11.60
CA ASN A 333 7.76 -2.86 -11.23
C ASN A 333 7.22 -2.22 -9.95
N LEU A 334 5.90 -2.25 -9.71
CA LEU A 334 5.31 -1.84 -8.43
C LEU A 334 5.81 -2.72 -7.27
N CYS A 335 5.95 -4.03 -7.47
CA CYS A 335 6.52 -4.95 -6.48
C CYS A 335 8.00 -4.63 -6.19
N CYS A 336 8.78 -4.28 -7.21
CA CYS A 336 10.16 -3.81 -7.07
C CYS A 336 10.22 -2.49 -6.29
N ALA A 337 9.41 -1.49 -6.67
CA ALA A 337 9.36 -0.18 -6.02
C ALA A 337 9.00 -0.27 -4.53
N VAL A 338 8.00 -1.07 -4.16
CA VAL A 338 7.64 -1.30 -2.75
C VAL A 338 8.76 -2.02 -1.99
N THR A 339 9.39 -3.03 -2.60
CA THR A 339 10.52 -3.74 -1.99
C THR A 339 11.75 -2.84 -1.82
N PHE A 340 11.96 -1.87 -2.72
CA PHE A 340 12.97 -0.83 -2.59
C PHE A 340 12.67 0.09 -1.41
N ILE A 341 11.44 0.63 -1.32
CA ILE A 341 11.00 1.51 -0.21
C ILE A 341 11.10 0.81 1.16
N GLU A 342 10.73 -0.47 1.25
CA GLU A 342 10.91 -1.30 2.46
C GLU A 342 12.39 -1.33 2.93
N LYS A 343 13.36 -1.31 2.00
CA LYS A 343 14.80 -1.50 2.26
C LYS A 343 15.66 -0.23 2.14
N LEU A 344 15.08 0.88 1.69
CA LEU A 344 15.77 2.13 1.37
C LEU A 344 16.66 2.64 2.52
N ASN A 345 17.89 3.02 2.20
CA ASN A 345 18.86 3.56 3.15
C ASN A 345 19.59 4.76 2.55
N GLY A 346 20.44 5.44 3.33
CA GLY A 346 21.21 6.60 2.86
C GLY A 346 22.01 6.31 1.59
N LEU A 347 22.69 5.15 1.53
CA LEU A 347 23.46 4.72 0.36
C LEU A 347 22.61 4.61 -0.91
N SER A 348 21.34 4.20 -0.78
CA SER A 348 20.39 4.11 -1.90
C SER A 348 20.03 5.47 -2.51
N LEU A 349 20.22 6.56 -1.75
CA LEU A 349 19.99 7.95 -2.16
C LEU A 349 21.31 8.74 -2.33
N ASN A 350 22.47 8.08 -2.24
CA ASN A 350 23.81 8.69 -2.24
C ASN A 350 24.05 9.67 -1.05
N LEU A 351 23.41 9.42 0.10
CA LEU A 351 23.56 10.18 1.34
C LEU A 351 24.44 9.42 2.35
N SER A 352 25.14 10.15 3.21
CA SER A 352 25.82 9.56 4.36
C SER A 352 24.81 8.98 5.38
N PRO A 353 25.22 8.04 6.25
CA PRO A 353 24.36 7.56 7.33
C PRO A 353 23.88 8.69 8.25
N GLU A 354 24.73 9.66 8.60
CA GLU A 354 24.35 10.77 9.46
C GLU A 354 23.34 11.72 8.78
N GLN A 355 23.53 12.01 7.48
CA GLN A 355 22.59 12.80 6.70
C GLN A 355 21.21 12.13 6.63
N PHE A 356 21.19 10.84 6.31
CA PHE A 356 19.95 10.06 6.23
C PHE A 356 19.23 10.00 7.58
N GLU A 357 19.95 9.78 8.67
CA GLU A 357 19.37 9.79 10.01
C GLU A 357 18.90 11.19 10.42
N GLY A 358 19.61 12.26 10.05
CA GLY A 358 19.18 13.65 10.22
C GLY A 358 17.82 13.92 9.59
N TYR A 359 17.64 13.57 8.31
CA TYR A 359 16.34 13.68 7.63
C TYR A 359 15.24 12.84 8.29
N MET A 360 15.54 11.61 8.70
CA MET A 360 14.59 10.73 9.40
C MET A 360 14.20 11.24 10.80
N GLN A 361 15.08 11.98 11.47
CA GLN A 361 14.81 12.71 12.73
C GLN A 361 14.09 14.06 12.50
N GLY A 362 13.83 14.46 11.24
CA GLY A 362 13.21 15.74 10.91
C GLY A 362 14.15 16.95 11.05
N ARG A 363 15.47 16.75 11.18
CA ARG A 363 16.44 17.83 11.07
C ARG A 363 16.45 18.30 9.61
N LYS A 364 16.23 19.60 9.39
CA LYS A 364 16.56 20.21 8.10
C LYS A 364 18.08 20.09 7.87
N PRO A 365 18.54 19.91 6.63
CA PRO A 365 19.98 19.98 6.34
C PRO A 365 20.49 21.37 6.76
N GLU A 366 21.67 21.41 7.37
CA GLU A 366 22.37 22.67 7.58
C GLU A 366 22.57 23.34 6.22
N GLU A 367 22.14 24.58 6.10
CA GLU A 367 22.21 25.35 4.87
C GLU A 367 23.69 25.61 4.51
N ARG A 368 24.27 24.73 3.69
CA ARG A 368 25.44 25.11 2.89
C ARG A 368 24.98 26.13 1.88
N GLU A 369 25.21 27.41 2.22
CA GLU A 369 24.92 28.59 1.42
C GLU A 369 25.17 28.34 -0.08
N SER A 370 24.07 28.09 -0.79
CA SER A 370 24.02 27.83 -2.23
C SER A 370 22.83 28.65 -2.73
N PRO A 371 23.00 29.58 -3.69
CA PRO A 371 22.03 30.66 -3.93
C PRO A 371 20.81 30.24 -4.76
N VAL A 372 20.36 28.99 -4.64
CA VAL A 372 19.17 28.44 -5.32
C VAL A 372 18.26 27.84 -4.26
N SER A 373 17.38 28.67 -3.71
CA SER A 373 16.29 28.23 -2.85
C SER A 373 15.24 27.51 -3.69
N GLU A 374 15.02 26.21 -3.42
CA GLU A 374 13.83 25.54 -3.93
C GLU A 374 12.58 26.32 -3.50
N PRO A 375 11.57 26.48 -4.37
CA PRO A 375 10.37 27.23 -4.04
C PRO A 375 9.61 26.54 -2.90
N GLU A 376 9.62 27.16 -1.71
CA GLU A 376 8.77 26.74 -0.60
C GLU A 376 7.34 26.49 -1.10
N SER A 377 6.81 25.28 -0.84
CA SER A 377 5.44 24.90 -1.22
C SER A 377 4.46 26.03 -0.91
N GLU A 378 3.64 26.40 -1.89
CA GLU A 378 2.71 27.52 -1.78
C GLU A 378 1.80 27.39 -0.55
N GLY A 379 1.38 26.16 -0.20
CA GLY A 379 0.63 25.88 1.02
C GLY A 379 1.40 26.15 2.31
N LEU A 380 2.72 25.96 2.34
CA LEU A 380 3.57 26.29 3.50
C LEU A 380 3.80 27.80 3.61
N ARG A 381 4.04 28.50 2.49
CA ARG A 381 4.09 29.97 2.45
C ARG A 381 2.77 30.59 2.90
N LEU A 382 1.65 30.05 2.42
CA LEU A 382 0.31 30.47 2.82
C LEU A 382 0.04 30.17 4.29
N ALA A 383 0.42 29.01 4.81
CA ALA A 383 0.28 28.68 6.24
C ALA A 383 1.12 29.61 7.14
N LYS A 384 2.35 29.94 6.73
CA LYS A 384 3.23 30.89 7.45
C LYS A 384 2.61 32.30 7.46
N LYS A 385 2.17 32.79 6.30
CA LYS A 385 1.49 34.08 6.16
C LYS A 385 0.17 34.14 6.94
N ASN A 386 -0.62 33.06 6.92
CA ASN A 386 -1.87 32.97 7.69
C ASN A 386 -1.59 32.99 9.20
N ARG A 387 -0.52 32.35 9.67
CA ARG A 387 -0.11 32.41 11.08
C ARG A 387 0.32 33.82 11.50
N GLU A 388 1.04 34.53 10.64
CA GLU A 388 1.42 35.94 10.86
C GLU A 388 0.17 36.83 10.91
N LEU A 389 -0.76 36.70 9.95
CA LEU A 389 -2.03 37.43 9.93
C LEU A 389 -2.92 37.12 11.15
N LEU A 390 -2.99 35.87 11.61
CA LEU A 390 -3.73 35.51 12.82
C LEU A 390 -3.16 36.22 14.06
N GLY A 391 -1.83 36.29 14.20
CA GLY A 391 -1.18 37.03 15.29
C GLY A 391 -1.37 38.55 15.20
N GLU A 392 -1.53 39.11 14.00
CA GLU A 392 -1.92 40.52 13.83
C GLU A 392 -3.38 40.79 14.20
N ILE A 393 -4.28 39.86 13.85
CA ILE A 393 -5.71 39.93 14.19
C ILE A 393 -5.89 39.83 15.71
N GLU A 394 -5.22 38.89 16.37
CA GLU A 394 -5.23 38.72 17.83
C GLU A 394 -4.81 40.03 18.54
N LYS A 395 -3.66 40.60 18.17
CA LYS A 395 -3.19 41.91 18.69
C LYS A 395 -4.11 43.09 18.35
N ARG A 396 -4.89 43.02 17.27
CA ARG A 396 -5.92 44.03 16.96
C ARG A 396 -7.13 43.85 17.86
N GLN A 397 -7.56 42.61 18.08
CA GLN A 397 -8.71 42.26 18.92
C GLN A 397 -8.45 42.62 20.39
N GLU A 398 -7.23 42.40 20.91
CA GLU A 398 -6.81 42.85 22.23
C GLU A 398 -6.88 44.37 22.39
N ARG A 399 -6.38 45.13 21.41
CA ARG A 399 -6.41 46.61 21.43
C ARG A 399 -7.83 47.16 21.35
N VAL A 400 -8.69 46.57 20.52
CA VAL A 400 -10.12 46.94 20.45
C VAL A 400 -10.82 46.62 21.77
N ALA A 401 -10.57 45.45 22.37
CA ALA A 401 -11.15 45.07 23.65
C ALA A 401 -10.65 45.96 24.81
N LEU A 402 -9.42 46.48 24.75
CA LEU A 402 -8.92 47.45 25.71
C LEU A 402 -9.63 48.81 25.56
N GLY A 403 -9.62 49.38 24.35
CA GLY A 403 -10.27 50.67 24.08
C GLY A 403 -11.78 50.66 24.34
N MET A 404 -12.45 49.51 24.14
CA MET A 404 -13.87 49.37 24.49
C MET A 404 -14.10 49.50 26.01
N ARG A 405 -13.25 48.90 26.84
CA ARG A 405 -13.33 49.03 28.32
C ARG A 405 -13.02 50.45 28.79
N GLU A 406 -12.00 51.08 28.20
CA GLU A 406 -11.66 52.49 28.47
C GLU A 406 -12.85 53.40 28.15
N MET A 407 -13.49 53.21 26.98
CA MET A 407 -14.67 53.96 26.56
C MET A 407 -15.90 53.70 27.45
N GLU A 408 -16.13 52.46 27.92
CA GLU A 408 -17.17 52.16 28.91
C GLU A 408 -16.94 52.90 30.23
N GLU A 409 -15.70 52.98 30.71
CA GLU A 409 -15.36 53.68 31.94
C GLU A 409 -15.51 55.21 31.80
N GLU A 410 -15.08 55.79 30.69
CA GLU A 410 -15.29 57.20 30.38
C GLU A 410 -16.78 57.55 30.24
N LEU A 411 -17.56 56.72 29.54
CA LEU A 411 -19.01 56.92 29.41
C LEU A 411 -19.70 56.85 30.77
N GLY A 412 -19.31 55.91 31.64
CA GLY A 412 -19.81 55.82 33.02
C GLY A 412 -19.53 57.08 33.83
N LYS A 413 -18.30 57.61 33.78
CA LYS A 413 -17.92 58.88 34.43
C LYS A 413 -18.70 60.07 33.86
N TRP A 414 -18.88 60.12 32.54
CA TRP A 414 -19.64 61.20 31.87
C TRP A 414 -21.12 61.19 32.29
N VAL A 415 -21.77 60.03 32.30
CA VAL A 415 -23.17 59.89 32.75
C VAL A 415 -23.33 60.35 34.21
N GLN A 416 -22.41 59.96 35.10
CA GLN A 416 -22.42 60.40 36.51
C GLN A 416 -22.24 61.92 36.63
N SER A 417 -21.32 62.51 35.86
CA SER A 417 -21.07 63.96 35.84
C SER A 417 -22.30 64.74 35.37
N VAL A 418 -22.90 64.34 34.25
CA VAL A 418 -24.14 64.95 33.73
C VAL A 418 -25.28 64.82 34.74
N HIS A 419 -25.43 63.66 35.39
CA HIS A 419 -26.45 63.48 36.42
C HIS A 419 -26.23 64.42 37.61
N ALA A 420 -25.00 64.53 38.11
CA ALA A 420 -24.66 65.44 39.21
C ALA A 420 -24.97 66.91 38.86
N GLN A 421 -24.56 67.37 37.67
CA GLN A 421 -24.86 68.74 37.19
C GLN A 421 -26.36 69.00 37.08
N VAL A 422 -27.14 68.05 36.56
CA VAL A 422 -28.61 68.17 36.46
C VAL A 422 -29.26 68.25 37.85
N GLN A 423 -28.79 67.48 38.83
CA GLN A 423 -29.30 67.57 40.21
C GLN A 423 -28.91 68.89 40.88
N GLU A 424 -27.69 69.38 40.65
CA GLU A 424 -27.23 70.68 41.17
C GLU A 424 -28.07 71.84 40.62
N ILE A 425 -28.38 71.83 39.31
CA ILE A 425 -29.24 72.83 38.67
C ILE A 425 -30.66 72.76 39.25
N LYS A 426 -31.24 71.56 39.41
CA LYS A 426 -32.56 71.38 40.06
C LYS A 426 -32.59 71.89 41.50
N ALA A 427 -31.51 71.73 42.26
CA ALA A 427 -31.41 72.23 43.63
C ALA A 427 -31.27 73.76 43.69
N LYS A 428 -30.61 74.38 42.70
CA LYS A 428 -30.43 75.84 42.60
C LYS A 428 -31.64 76.58 42.01
N ALA A 429 -32.47 75.91 41.22
CA ALA A 429 -33.67 76.45 40.62
C ALA A 429 -34.86 75.47 40.81
N PRO A 430 -35.49 75.45 42.00
CA PRO A 430 -36.69 74.65 42.21
C PRO A 430 -37.79 75.11 41.26
N LEU A 431 -38.27 74.20 40.42
CA LEU A 431 -39.42 74.43 39.56
C LEU A 431 -40.68 74.39 40.44
N ASP A 432 -41.17 75.56 40.84
CA ASP A 432 -42.51 75.71 41.41
C ASP A 432 -43.55 75.35 40.34
N VAL A 433 -43.96 74.08 40.33
CA VAL A 433 -45.09 73.62 39.54
C VAL A 433 -46.36 74.19 40.17
N ILE A 434 -46.77 75.37 39.70
CA ILE A 434 -48.07 75.96 40.02
C ILE A 434 -49.14 74.96 39.56
N SER A 435 -49.71 74.24 40.51
CA SER A 435 -50.83 73.33 40.28
C SER A 435 -52.07 74.15 39.94
N THR A 436 -52.29 74.39 38.65
CA THR A 436 -53.55 74.91 38.13
C THR A 436 -54.62 73.84 38.23
N LYS A 437 -55.34 73.84 39.36
CA LYS A 437 -56.63 73.14 39.47
C LYS A 437 -57.64 73.78 38.50
N SER A 438 -58.31 72.92 37.74
CA SER A 438 -59.62 73.14 37.12
C SER A 438 -60.43 71.88 37.30
#